data_AF-A0A953DVS8-F1
#
_entry.id   AF-A0A953DVS8-F1
#
_cell.length_a   1.000
_cell.length_b   1.000
_cell.length_c   1.000
_cell.angle_alpha   90.00
_cell.angle_beta   90.00
_cell.angle_gamma   90.00
#
_symmetry.space_group_name_H-M   'P 1'
#
loop_
_entity.id
_entity.type
_entity.pdbx_description
1 polymer ?
#
loop_
_entity_poly.entity_id
_entity_poly.type
_entity_poly.pdbx_seq_one_letter_code
_entity_poly.pdbx_strand_id
1 'polypeptide(L)'
;MSQMTAHAGRSPFLPPELRDFLRRRVVETLGLVVAGVAVAFLVALLSASPRDPSFDTATDAPVRNLMGEAGAYVADLALQTLGLSSLCVTLVGLAWSLRLVRNKGLGHWGLRLALVLPLLLVTATTLATLPRPESWPFAPGLGGFLGALLRGWAAAALGLAGLGSRAGLVVGAGGAVLSLGLLVFVMGLPWSDYQRAGRAVAAAVVFVGRRAGWLYELWASRRRNRPRIFDVRRIAEFPFERRAEEPDEAESFAAGEVVEAAPAPAPERDRRRPEPKPGPRLVEPRQTRTRPGRRAATAGQGMLDLLPSTEYVLPPLEFLQEVPPGNSAAQRINEESLEKNARLLETVLADFGVKGQIVKVRPGPVVTLYELEPAPGTKTSRV
;
A
#
# COMPACT_ATOMS: atom_id res chain seq x y z
N MET A 1 -81.17 29.81 20.27
CA MET A 1 -80.51 30.19 18.99
C MET A 1 -79.31 29.28 18.79
N SER A 2 -79.52 28.19 18.06
CA SER A 2 -78.47 27.24 17.66
C SER A 2 -77.65 27.82 16.52
N GLN A 3 -76.32 27.72 16.60
CA GLN A 3 -75.46 27.78 15.43
C GLN A 3 -74.61 26.51 15.37
N MET A 4 -75.03 25.61 14.48
CA MET A 4 -74.20 24.51 13.98
C MET A 4 -73.34 25.09 12.86
N THR A 5 -72.05 25.26 13.09
CA THR A 5 -71.08 25.52 12.02
C THR A 5 -70.71 24.20 11.37
N ALA A 6 -71.30 23.95 10.20
CA ALA A 6 -70.94 22.83 9.34
C ALA A 6 -69.52 23.03 8.80
N HIS A 7 -68.55 22.30 9.33
CA HIS A 7 -67.28 22.08 8.64
C HIS A 7 -67.51 21.08 7.49
N ALA A 8 -67.61 21.61 6.28
CA ALA A 8 -67.61 20.84 5.04
C ALA A 8 -66.22 20.21 4.82
N GLY A 9 -65.91 19.16 5.58
CA GLY A 9 -64.76 18.30 5.34
C GLY A 9 -65.00 17.51 4.05
N ARG A 10 -64.21 17.77 3.01
CA ARG A 10 -64.18 16.94 1.79
C ARG A 10 -63.99 15.49 2.19
N SER A 11 -65.00 14.66 1.95
CA SER A 11 -64.91 13.21 2.13
C SER A 11 -63.76 12.68 1.28
N PRO A 12 -62.78 11.98 1.86
CA PRO A 12 -61.64 11.48 1.11
C PRO A 12 -62.11 10.54 -0.02
N PHE A 13 -61.63 10.79 -1.25
CA PHE A 13 -61.99 10.05 -2.48
C PHE A 13 -61.67 8.53 -2.44
N LEU A 14 -60.87 8.08 -1.46
CA LEU A 14 -60.48 6.69 -1.28
C LEU A 14 -60.84 6.21 0.13
N PRO A 15 -61.34 4.96 0.29
CA PRO A 15 -61.51 4.33 1.59
C PRO A 15 -60.23 4.40 2.44
N PRO A 16 -60.32 4.62 3.76
CA PRO A 16 -59.15 4.76 4.63
C PRO A 16 -58.26 3.52 4.61
N GLU A 17 -58.84 2.32 4.52
CA GLU A 17 -58.10 1.06 4.44
C GLU A 17 -57.28 0.94 3.15
N LEU A 18 -57.86 1.33 2.01
CA LEU A 18 -57.16 1.34 0.72
C LEU A 18 -56.01 2.34 0.73
N ARG A 19 -56.21 3.52 1.34
CA ARG A 19 -55.15 4.53 1.51
C ARG A 19 -53.97 3.99 2.31
N ASP A 20 -54.24 3.33 3.43
CA ASP A 20 -53.18 2.78 4.29
C ASP A 20 -52.43 1.63 3.62
N PHE A 21 -53.15 0.76 2.90
CA PHE A 21 -52.54 -0.28 2.08
C PHE A 21 -51.63 0.30 1.00
N LEU A 22 -52.13 1.26 0.21
CA LEU A 22 -51.36 1.92 -0.85
C LEU A 22 -50.12 2.64 -0.28
N ARG A 23 -50.28 3.36 0.83
CA ARG A 23 -49.17 4.03 1.51
C ARG A 23 -48.08 3.04 1.93
N ARG A 24 -48.46 1.92 2.56
CA ARG A 24 -47.49 0.87 2.95
C ARG A 24 -46.79 0.31 1.73
N ARG A 25 -47.52 0.01 0.65
CA ARG A 25 -46.93 -0.54 -0.58
C ARG A 25 -45.96 0.44 -1.25
N VAL A 26 -46.30 1.73 -1.28
CA VAL A 26 -45.42 2.78 -1.81
C VAL A 26 -44.15 2.90 -0.98
N VAL A 27 -44.28 2.91 0.35
CA VAL A 27 -43.12 3.01 1.27
C VAL A 27 -42.23 1.78 1.17
N GLU A 28 -42.79 0.57 1.09
CA GLU A 28 -42.05 -0.67 0.88
C GLU A 28 -41.29 -0.67 -0.45
N THR A 29 -41.98 -0.28 -1.54
CA THR A 29 -41.38 -0.21 -2.88
C THR A 29 -40.26 0.82 -2.92
N LEU A 30 -40.47 2.00 -2.34
CA LEU A 30 -39.43 3.02 -2.20
C LEU A 30 -38.23 2.48 -1.39
N GLY A 31 -38.50 1.74 -0.31
CA GLY A 31 -37.45 1.07 0.46
C GLY A 31 -36.64 0.10 -0.38
N LEU A 32 -37.28 -0.75 -1.19
CA LEU A 32 -36.59 -1.67 -2.09
C LEU A 32 -35.77 -0.95 -3.17
N VAL A 33 -36.28 0.14 -3.74
CA VAL A 33 -35.55 0.97 -4.71
C VAL A 33 -34.30 1.57 -4.06
N VAL A 34 -34.43 2.14 -2.86
CA VAL A 34 -33.28 2.69 -2.10
C VAL A 34 -32.27 1.59 -1.78
N ALA A 35 -32.71 0.38 -1.44
CA ALA A 35 -31.82 -0.76 -1.25
C ALA A 35 -31.05 -1.10 -2.54
N GLY A 36 -31.74 -1.18 -3.68
CA GLY A 36 -31.14 -1.46 -4.97
C GLY A 36 -30.09 -0.43 -5.37
N VAL A 37 -30.40 0.87 -5.21
CA VAL A 37 -29.46 1.96 -5.49
C VAL A 37 -28.25 1.90 -4.55
N ALA A 38 -28.45 1.67 -3.26
CA ALA A 38 -27.35 1.57 -2.30
C ALA A 38 -26.44 0.37 -2.59
N VAL A 39 -27.01 -0.78 -2.97
CA VAL A 39 -26.24 -1.97 -3.38
C VAL A 39 -25.49 -1.71 -4.69
N ALA A 40 -26.13 -1.11 -5.69
CA ALA A 40 -25.47 -0.76 -6.95
C ALA A 40 -24.30 0.20 -6.72
N PHE A 41 -24.49 1.23 -5.89
CA PHE A 41 -23.43 2.15 -5.51
C PHE A 41 -22.29 1.45 -4.76
N LEU A 42 -22.59 0.53 -3.84
CA LEU A 42 -21.56 -0.27 -3.17
C LEU A 42 -20.77 -1.13 -4.15
N VAL A 43 -21.45 -1.80 -5.08
CA VAL A 43 -20.79 -2.62 -6.11
C VAL A 43 -19.92 -1.75 -7.01
N ALA A 44 -20.39 -0.56 -7.39
CA ALA A 44 -19.59 0.40 -8.14
C ALA A 44 -18.32 0.80 -7.38
N LEU A 45 -18.41 1.10 -6.08
CA LEU A 45 -17.26 1.44 -5.24
C LEU A 45 -16.27 0.27 -5.09
N LEU A 46 -16.77 -0.95 -4.84
CA LEU A 46 -15.93 -2.12 -4.62
C LEU A 46 -15.24 -2.63 -5.90
N SER A 47 -15.85 -2.37 -7.06
CA SER A 47 -15.28 -2.73 -8.36
C SER A 47 -14.56 -1.56 -9.06
N ALA A 48 -14.36 -0.45 -8.36
CA ALA A 48 -13.68 0.73 -8.90
C ALA A 48 -12.24 0.41 -9.33
N SER A 49 -11.88 0.81 -10.54
CA SER A 49 -10.52 0.71 -11.06
C SER A 49 -10.02 2.07 -11.56
N PRO A 50 -8.76 2.46 -11.25
CA PRO A 50 -8.16 3.69 -11.80
C PRO A 50 -7.87 3.63 -13.30
N ARG A 51 -8.08 2.46 -13.92
CA ARG A 51 -7.90 2.25 -15.36
C ARG A 51 -9.23 2.29 -16.11
N ASP A 52 -10.35 2.45 -15.40
CA ASP A 52 -11.64 2.62 -16.03
C ASP A 52 -11.78 4.07 -16.55
N PRO A 53 -12.65 4.31 -17.55
CA PRO A 53 -12.97 5.66 -17.99
C PRO A 53 -13.50 6.52 -16.83
N SER A 54 -12.96 7.73 -16.71
CA SER A 54 -13.33 8.69 -15.68
C SER A 54 -13.19 10.12 -16.20
N PHE A 55 -13.51 11.12 -15.37
CA PHE A 55 -13.39 12.53 -15.76
C PHE A 55 -11.93 12.97 -15.97
N ASP A 56 -10.99 12.26 -15.38
CA ASP A 56 -9.55 12.50 -15.46
C ASP A 56 -8.78 11.40 -16.25
N THR A 57 -9.46 10.34 -16.68
CA THR A 57 -8.86 9.22 -17.43
C THR A 57 -9.67 8.90 -18.69
N ALA A 58 -9.14 9.29 -19.85
CA ALA A 58 -9.66 8.86 -21.15
C ALA A 58 -8.92 7.59 -21.61
N THR A 59 -9.66 6.50 -21.83
CA THR A 59 -9.10 5.18 -22.16
C THR A 59 -10.07 4.37 -23.00
N ASP A 60 -9.55 3.62 -23.97
CA ASP A 60 -10.31 2.67 -24.79
C ASP A 60 -10.36 1.25 -24.17
N ALA A 61 -9.79 1.07 -22.97
CA ALA A 61 -9.79 -0.21 -22.29
C ALA A 61 -11.21 -0.65 -21.89
N PRO A 62 -11.49 -1.97 -21.85
CA PRO A 62 -12.79 -2.46 -21.40
C PRO A 62 -13.02 -2.11 -19.93
N VAL A 63 -14.21 -1.59 -19.63
CA VAL A 63 -14.62 -1.17 -18.28
C VAL A 63 -14.63 -2.38 -17.33
N ARG A 64 -13.91 -2.27 -16.21
CA ARG A 64 -13.82 -3.32 -15.18
C ARG A 64 -14.88 -3.17 -14.09
N ASN A 65 -15.39 -1.96 -13.90
CA ASN A 65 -16.48 -1.71 -12.97
C ASN A 65 -17.70 -2.58 -13.30
N LEU A 66 -18.22 -3.30 -12.30
CA LEU A 66 -19.34 -4.24 -12.49
C LEU A 66 -20.66 -3.53 -12.78
N MET A 67 -20.75 -2.22 -12.48
CA MET A 67 -21.89 -1.37 -12.83
C MET A 67 -21.71 -0.69 -14.20
N GLY A 68 -20.71 -1.12 -14.98
CA GLY A 68 -20.41 -0.56 -16.30
C GLY A 68 -19.83 0.84 -16.23
N GLU A 69 -19.90 1.56 -17.34
CA GLU A 69 -19.27 2.89 -17.52
C GLU A 69 -19.81 3.92 -16.53
N ALA A 70 -21.14 4.04 -16.39
CA ALA A 70 -21.74 4.94 -15.42
C ALA A 70 -21.29 4.64 -13.97
N GLY A 71 -21.12 3.36 -13.65
CA GLY A 71 -20.57 2.91 -12.37
C GLY A 71 -19.14 3.37 -12.14
N ALA A 72 -18.29 3.28 -13.17
CA ALA A 72 -16.91 3.75 -13.11
C ALA A 72 -16.82 5.25 -12.82
N TYR A 73 -17.56 6.09 -13.56
CA TYR A 73 -17.60 7.54 -13.32
C TYR A 73 -18.10 7.90 -11.92
N VAL A 74 -19.17 7.27 -11.46
CA VAL A 74 -19.75 7.54 -10.13
C VAL A 74 -18.80 7.10 -9.01
N ALA A 75 -18.18 5.92 -9.14
CA ALA A 75 -17.26 5.39 -8.14
C ALA A 75 -15.98 6.21 -8.08
N ASP A 76 -15.42 6.57 -9.24
CA ASP A 76 -14.24 7.43 -9.32
C ASP A 76 -14.52 8.79 -8.67
N LEU A 77 -15.57 9.50 -9.09
CA LEU A 77 -15.93 10.79 -8.49
C LEU A 77 -16.14 10.69 -6.97
N ALA A 78 -16.82 9.64 -6.49
CA ALA A 78 -17.05 9.43 -5.07
C ALA A 78 -15.76 9.17 -4.30
N LEU A 79 -14.86 8.33 -4.82
CA LEU A 79 -13.59 7.99 -4.16
C LEU A 79 -12.57 9.14 -4.22
N GLN A 80 -12.58 9.93 -5.30
CA GLN A 80 -11.74 11.12 -5.39
C GLN A 80 -12.21 12.23 -4.46
N THR A 81 -13.51 12.50 -4.39
CA THR A 81 -14.06 13.59 -3.57
C THR A 81 -14.15 13.23 -2.09
N LEU A 82 -14.77 12.09 -1.78
CA LEU A 82 -15.13 11.66 -0.43
C LEU A 82 -14.23 10.54 0.10
N GLY A 83 -13.49 9.83 -0.76
CA GLY A 83 -12.73 8.65 -0.37
C GLY A 83 -13.62 7.56 0.22
N LEU A 84 -13.12 6.87 1.24
CA LEU A 84 -13.85 5.80 1.92
C LEU A 84 -15.07 6.30 2.71
N SER A 85 -15.22 7.62 2.94
CA SER A 85 -16.43 8.15 3.58
C SER A 85 -17.68 7.96 2.73
N SER A 86 -17.54 7.77 1.41
CA SER A 86 -18.64 7.41 0.51
C SER A 86 -19.36 6.12 0.92
N LEU A 87 -18.69 5.20 1.63
CA LEU A 87 -19.32 4.00 2.20
C LEU A 87 -20.42 4.34 3.20
N CYS A 88 -20.35 5.49 3.89
CA CYS A 88 -21.43 5.93 4.78
C CYS A 88 -22.74 6.16 4.02
N VAL A 89 -22.70 6.63 2.77
CA VAL A 89 -23.90 6.78 1.91
C VAL A 89 -24.57 5.43 1.72
N THR A 90 -23.77 4.40 1.43
CA THR A 90 -24.25 3.02 1.30
C THR A 90 -24.87 2.53 2.60
N LEU A 91 -24.15 2.65 3.73
CA LEU A 91 -24.61 2.13 5.01
C LEU A 91 -25.91 2.82 5.47
N VAL A 92 -25.99 4.14 5.32
CA VAL A 92 -27.20 4.92 5.65
C VAL A 92 -28.35 4.53 4.71
N GLY A 93 -28.10 4.43 3.41
CA GLY A 93 -29.10 4.01 2.42
C GLY A 93 -29.66 2.62 2.73
N LEU A 94 -28.80 1.65 3.03
CA LEU A 94 -29.21 0.31 3.43
C LEU A 94 -29.99 0.32 4.76
N ALA A 95 -29.55 1.07 5.76
CA ALA A 95 -30.27 1.19 7.03
C ALA A 95 -31.68 1.78 6.84
N TRP A 96 -31.79 2.84 6.04
CA TRP A 96 -33.07 3.48 5.76
C TRP A 96 -33.98 2.58 4.92
N SER A 97 -33.42 1.87 3.92
CA SER A 97 -34.17 0.89 3.12
C SER A 97 -34.82 -0.18 4.00
N LEU A 98 -34.07 -0.75 4.96
CA LEU A 98 -34.58 -1.75 5.90
C LEU A 98 -35.68 -1.18 6.79
N ARG A 99 -35.60 0.09 7.18
CA ARG A 99 -36.64 0.74 7.98
C ARG A 99 -37.90 1.03 7.17
N LEU A 100 -37.76 1.42 5.91
CA LEU A 100 -38.88 1.66 4.99
C LEU A 100 -39.60 0.35 4.67
N VAL A 101 -38.87 -0.71 4.30
CA VAL A 101 -39.45 -2.05 4.02
C VAL A 101 -40.15 -2.64 5.25
N ARG A 102 -39.64 -2.37 6.46
CA ARG A 102 -40.27 -2.83 7.72
C ARG A 102 -41.38 -1.90 8.23
N ASN A 103 -41.77 -0.86 7.48
CA ASN A 103 -42.78 0.13 7.86
C ASN A 103 -42.52 0.78 9.25
N LYS A 104 -41.25 0.87 9.70
CA LYS A 104 -40.89 1.42 11.02
C LYS A 104 -40.74 2.95 11.03
N GLY A 105 -40.90 3.60 9.87
CA GLY A 105 -40.70 5.04 9.69
C GLY A 105 -39.28 5.53 10.03
N LEU A 106 -38.99 6.79 9.72
CA LEU A 106 -37.76 7.49 10.08
C LEU A 106 -38.15 8.68 10.98
N GLY A 107 -37.96 8.55 12.29
CA GLY A 107 -38.15 9.68 13.20
C GLY A 107 -37.16 10.80 12.87
N HIS A 108 -37.62 12.06 12.89
CA HIS A 108 -36.82 13.23 12.52
C HIS A 108 -36.10 13.10 11.17
N TRP A 109 -36.77 12.55 10.15
CA TRP A 109 -36.17 12.24 8.85
C TRP A 109 -35.41 13.42 8.23
N GLY A 110 -35.95 14.65 8.35
CA GLY A 110 -35.31 15.87 7.83
C GLY A 110 -33.98 16.17 8.52
N LEU A 111 -33.91 16.07 9.85
CA LEU A 111 -32.66 16.23 10.59
C LEU A 111 -31.65 15.14 10.21
N ARG A 112 -32.10 13.89 10.08
CA ARG A 112 -31.21 12.78 9.70
C ARG A 112 -30.64 12.98 8.29
N LEU A 113 -31.46 13.45 7.35
CA LEU A 113 -31.02 13.81 5.99
C LEU A 113 -30.02 14.97 6.01
N ALA A 114 -30.30 16.02 6.77
CA ALA A 114 -29.39 17.15 6.93
C ALA A 114 -28.04 16.73 7.53
N LEU A 115 -28.04 15.78 8.47
CA LEU A 115 -26.84 15.26 9.13
C LEU A 115 -26.03 14.27 8.27
N VAL A 116 -26.53 13.80 7.12
CA VAL A 116 -25.74 12.97 6.19
C VAL A 116 -24.51 13.74 5.71
N LEU A 117 -24.67 15.02 5.34
CA LEU A 117 -23.53 15.81 4.85
C LEU A 117 -22.45 16.01 5.93
N PRO A 118 -22.76 16.50 7.15
CA PRO A 118 -21.80 16.54 8.26
C PRO A 118 -21.14 15.19 8.54
N LEU A 119 -21.90 14.09 8.52
CA LEU A 119 -21.37 12.74 8.68
C LEU A 119 -20.29 12.45 7.63
N LEU A 120 -20.57 12.71 6.35
CA LEU A 120 -19.61 12.48 5.27
C LEU A 120 -18.35 13.34 5.44
N LEU A 121 -18.51 14.64 5.73
CA LEU A 121 -17.38 15.56 5.88
C LEU A 121 -16.49 15.22 7.09
N VAL A 122 -17.09 14.91 8.24
CA VAL A 122 -16.34 14.51 9.44
C VAL A 122 -15.62 13.19 9.21
N THR A 123 -16.29 12.22 8.57
CA THR A 123 -15.68 10.91 8.26
C THR A 123 -14.54 11.05 7.25
N ALA A 124 -14.72 11.85 6.19
CA ALA A 124 -13.69 12.16 5.21
C ALA A 124 -12.46 12.80 5.87
N THR A 125 -12.69 13.81 6.71
CA THR A 125 -11.63 14.51 7.46
C THR A 125 -10.87 13.56 8.39
N THR A 126 -11.61 12.70 9.10
CA THR A 126 -11.04 11.68 9.99
C THR A 126 -10.14 10.73 9.21
N LEU A 127 -10.63 10.18 8.10
CA LEU A 127 -9.87 9.24 7.26
C LEU A 127 -8.65 9.90 6.62
N ALA A 128 -8.69 11.20 6.33
CA ALA A 128 -7.55 11.95 5.82
C ALA A 128 -6.41 12.10 6.84
N THR A 129 -6.64 11.86 8.13
CA THR A 129 -5.57 11.84 9.14
C THR A 129 -4.75 10.55 9.10
N LEU A 130 -5.28 9.49 8.50
CA LEU A 130 -4.59 8.21 8.40
C LEU A 130 -3.53 8.23 7.29
N PRO A 131 -2.41 7.51 7.47
CA PRO A 131 -1.41 7.37 6.42
C PRO A 131 -2.02 6.66 5.21
N ARG A 132 -1.66 7.11 4.00
CA ARG A 132 -2.08 6.48 2.75
C ARG A 132 -1.32 5.15 2.58
N PRO A 133 -2.01 4.00 2.49
CA PRO A 133 -1.38 2.74 2.12
C PRO A 133 -0.82 2.81 0.69
N GLU A 134 0.30 2.15 0.42
CA GLU A 134 0.90 2.09 -0.93
C GLU A 134 -0.06 1.47 -1.96
N SER A 135 -0.92 0.54 -1.52
CA SER A 135 -1.94 -0.09 -2.35
C SER A 135 -3.13 0.80 -2.68
N TRP A 136 -3.28 1.97 -2.02
CA TRP A 136 -4.42 2.85 -2.26
C TRP A 136 -4.24 3.60 -3.58
N PRO A 137 -5.11 3.35 -4.58
CA PRO A 137 -4.85 3.80 -5.92
C PRO A 137 -5.09 5.30 -6.15
N PHE A 138 -6.03 5.91 -5.42
CA PHE A 138 -6.45 7.29 -5.66
C PHE A 138 -5.51 8.30 -4.99
N ALA A 139 -5.13 9.34 -5.75
CA ALA A 139 -4.18 10.38 -5.30
C ALA A 139 -4.56 11.08 -3.97
N PRO A 140 -5.83 11.47 -3.73
CA PRO A 140 -6.21 12.25 -2.54
C PRO A 140 -6.16 11.48 -1.20
N GLY A 141 -5.85 10.18 -1.21
CA GLY A 141 -5.81 9.34 -0.01
C GLY A 141 -7.18 8.85 0.46
N LEU A 142 -7.23 8.29 1.67
CA LEU A 142 -8.40 7.56 2.20
C LEU A 142 -9.63 8.45 2.46
N GLY A 143 -9.41 9.73 2.75
CA GLY A 143 -10.47 10.71 3.02
C GLY A 143 -10.93 11.50 1.79
N GLY A 144 -10.40 11.21 0.61
CA GLY A 144 -10.66 12.00 -0.58
C GLY A 144 -10.12 13.43 -0.48
N PHE A 145 -10.36 14.20 -1.53
CA PHE A 145 -9.97 15.61 -1.63
C PHE A 145 -10.62 16.46 -0.52
N LEU A 146 -11.91 16.25 -0.24
CA LEU A 146 -12.63 17.00 0.80
C LEU A 146 -12.05 16.74 2.19
N GLY A 147 -11.71 15.49 2.51
CA GLY A 147 -11.06 15.17 3.78
C GLY A 147 -9.69 15.81 3.91
N ALA A 148 -8.88 15.76 2.83
CA ALA A 148 -7.56 16.38 2.81
C ALA A 148 -7.62 17.90 3.01
N LEU A 149 -8.58 18.57 2.35
CA LEU A 149 -8.84 20.00 2.48
C LEU A 149 -9.26 20.35 3.92
N LEU A 150 -10.27 19.66 4.44
CA LEU A 150 -10.87 19.98 5.74
C LEU A 150 -9.99 19.63 6.94
N ARG A 151 -9.02 18.72 6.79
CA ARG A 151 -8.11 18.33 7.88
C ARG A 151 -7.35 19.52 8.46
N GLY A 152 -6.89 20.46 7.62
CA GLY A 152 -6.20 21.67 8.08
C GLY A 152 -7.13 22.61 8.85
N TRP A 153 -8.34 22.83 8.32
CA TRP A 153 -9.38 23.63 8.98
C TRP A 153 -9.82 23.03 10.31
N ALA A 154 -9.97 21.71 10.39
CA ALA A 154 -10.31 21.02 11.62
C ALA A 154 -9.22 21.18 12.69
N ALA A 155 -7.95 21.04 12.32
CA ALA A 155 -6.84 21.29 13.24
C ALA A 155 -6.80 22.75 13.70
N ALA A 156 -7.05 23.72 12.80
CA ALA A 156 -7.09 25.14 13.14
C ALA A 156 -8.26 25.48 14.07
N ALA A 157 -9.47 24.98 13.79
CA ALA A 157 -10.67 25.21 14.60
C ALA A 157 -10.54 24.67 16.03
N LEU A 158 -9.78 23.60 16.21
CA LEU A 158 -9.47 23.03 17.54
C LEU A 158 -8.28 23.69 18.23
N GLY A 159 -7.66 24.72 17.62
CA GLY A 159 -6.45 25.37 18.16
C GLY A 159 -5.19 24.49 18.12
N LEU A 160 -5.19 23.44 17.30
CA LEU A 160 -4.13 22.42 17.24
C LEU A 160 -3.11 22.69 16.13
N ALA A 161 -3.23 23.79 15.39
CA ALA A 161 -2.36 24.09 14.24
C ALA A 161 -0.85 24.09 14.59
N GLY A 162 -0.49 24.46 15.83
CA GLY A 162 0.90 24.45 16.30
C GLY A 162 1.46 23.08 16.71
N LEU A 163 0.64 22.02 16.76
CA LEU A 163 1.03 20.69 17.24
C LEU A 163 1.61 19.77 16.14
N GLY A 164 1.72 20.27 14.91
CA GLY A 164 2.28 19.53 13.77
C GLY A 164 1.62 18.17 13.57
N SER A 165 2.41 17.09 13.53
CA SER A 165 1.91 15.73 13.32
C SER A 165 0.98 15.21 14.43
N ARG A 166 1.09 15.73 15.66
CA ARG A 166 0.22 15.32 16.79
C ARG A 166 -1.20 15.86 16.65
N ALA A 167 -1.39 16.98 15.94
CA ALA A 167 -2.71 17.52 15.62
C ALA A 167 -3.57 16.51 14.86
N GLY A 168 -2.95 15.77 13.92
CA GLY A 168 -3.62 14.74 13.15
C GLY A 168 -4.20 13.61 14.00
N LEU A 169 -3.50 13.20 15.08
CA LEU A 169 -3.98 12.15 15.99
C LEU A 169 -5.21 12.60 16.77
N VAL A 170 -5.21 13.84 17.26
CA VAL A 170 -6.34 14.39 18.02
C VAL A 170 -7.56 14.60 17.12
N VAL A 171 -7.36 15.19 15.93
CA VAL A 171 -8.42 15.36 14.92
C VAL A 171 -8.97 14.00 14.49
N GLY A 172 -8.09 13.02 14.25
CA GLY A 172 -8.47 11.67 13.84
C GLY A 172 -9.25 10.92 14.93
N ALA A 173 -8.76 10.92 16.17
CA ALA A 173 -9.43 10.24 17.27
C ALA A 173 -10.79 10.88 17.62
N GLY A 174 -10.83 12.21 17.76
CA GLY A 174 -12.08 12.94 18.03
C GLY A 174 -13.08 12.82 16.89
N GLY A 175 -12.59 12.95 15.65
CA GLY A 175 -13.39 12.77 14.44
C GLY A 175 -13.95 11.36 14.29
N ALA A 176 -13.21 10.31 14.67
CA ALA A 176 -13.67 8.93 14.65
C ALA A 176 -14.84 8.69 15.62
N VAL A 177 -14.75 9.24 16.84
CA VAL A 177 -15.85 9.14 17.82
C VAL A 177 -17.08 9.91 17.33
N LEU A 178 -16.89 11.13 16.83
CA LEU A 178 -17.98 11.96 16.32
C LEU A 178 -18.66 11.35 15.08
N SER A 179 -17.87 10.87 14.11
CA SER A 179 -18.40 10.21 12.90
C SER A 179 -19.14 8.92 13.23
N LEU A 180 -18.65 8.12 14.18
CA LEU A 180 -19.37 6.92 14.63
C LEU A 180 -20.70 7.28 15.31
N GLY A 181 -20.70 8.28 16.19
CA GLY A 181 -21.92 8.77 16.84
C GLY A 181 -22.95 9.30 15.83
N LEU A 182 -22.48 10.11 14.87
CA LEU A 182 -23.32 10.62 13.76
C LEU A 182 -23.85 9.47 12.90
N LEU A 183 -23.02 8.49 12.55
CA LEU A 183 -23.43 7.35 11.73
C LEU A 183 -24.56 6.57 12.42
N VAL A 184 -24.38 6.23 13.70
CA VAL A 184 -25.38 5.52 14.49
C VAL A 184 -26.69 6.31 14.59
N PHE A 185 -26.61 7.63 14.80
CA PHE A 185 -27.77 8.50 14.89
C PHE A 185 -28.52 8.62 13.55
N VAL A 186 -27.77 8.83 12.45
CA VAL A 186 -28.32 8.99 11.10
C VAL A 186 -28.92 7.69 10.59
N MET A 187 -28.26 6.55 10.77
CA MET A 187 -28.84 5.22 10.49
C MET A 187 -30.13 5.01 11.29
N GLY A 188 -30.13 5.49 12.54
CA GLY A 188 -31.33 5.55 13.37
C GLY A 188 -31.96 4.20 13.62
N LEU A 189 -31.16 3.12 13.66
CA LEU A 189 -31.60 1.76 13.92
C LEU A 189 -31.85 1.55 15.43
N PRO A 190 -32.83 0.73 15.83
CA PRO A 190 -33.01 0.36 17.23
C PRO A 190 -31.87 -0.55 17.70
N TRP A 191 -31.57 -0.54 19.00
CA TRP A 191 -30.53 -1.38 19.62
C TRP A 191 -30.64 -2.87 19.26
N SER A 192 -31.87 -3.38 19.13
CA SER A 192 -32.13 -4.77 18.74
C SER A 192 -31.64 -5.10 17.32
N ASP A 193 -31.66 -4.15 16.39
CA ASP A 193 -31.15 -4.36 15.04
C ASP A 193 -29.61 -4.37 15.02
N TYR A 194 -28.94 -3.59 15.88
CA TYR A 194 -27.49 -3.68 16.08
C TYR A 194 -27.07 -5.03 16.68
N GLN A 195 -27.81 -5.53 17.68
CA GLN A 195 -27.55 -6.87 18.25
C GLN A 195 -27.72 -7.98 17.20
N ARG A 196 -28.75 -7.88 16.34
CA ARG A 196 -28.97 -8.83 15.24
C ARG A 196 -27.83 -8.78 14.22
N ALA A 197 -27.41 -7.58 13.82
CA ALA A 197 -26.26 -7.41 12.93
C ALA A 197 -24.97 -8.00 13.55
N GLY A 198 -24.70 -7.71 14.82
CA GLY A 198 -23.55 -8.27 15.53
C GLY A 198 -23.56 -9.80 15.61
N ARG A 199 -24.72 -10.42 15.90
CA ARG A 199 -24.86 -11.88 15.87
C ARG A 199 -24.67 -12.46 14.48
N ALA A 200 -25.18 -11.81 13.44
CA ALA A 200 -25.01 -12.24 12.06
C ALA A 200 -23.54 -12.20 11.64
N VAL A 201 -22.81 -11.13 11.99
CA VAL A 201 -21.37 -11.02 11.75
C VAL A 201 -20.60 -12.10 12.52
N ALA A 202 -20.89 -12.30 13.81
CA ALA A 202 -20.24 -13.35 14.60
C ALA A 202 -20.47 -14.75 14.00
N ALA A 203 -21.70 -15.05 13.56
CA ALA A 203 -22.04 -16.30 12.89
C ALA A 203 -21.27 -16.46 11.57
N ALA A 204 -21.15 -15.39 10.78
CA ALA A 204 -20.38 -15.40 9.53
C ALA A 204 -18.89 -15.65 9.78
N VAL A 205 -18.29 -15.01 10.78
CA VAL A 205 -16.89 -15.22 11.17
C VAL A 205 -16.65 -16.68 11.58
N VAL A 206 -17.53 -17.23 12.43
CA VAL A 206 -17.45 -18.64 12.83
C VAL A 206 -17.60 -19.57 11.63
N PHE A 207 -18.53 -19.28 10.72
CA PHE A 207 -18.74 -20.07 9.50
C PHE A 207 -17.49 -20.08 8.60
N VAL A 208 -16.90 -18.91 8.34
CA VAL A 208 -15.68 -18.77 7.54
C VAL A 208 -14.51 -19.48 8.22
N GLY A 209 -14.33 -19.29 9.53
CA GLY A 209 -13.28 -19.97 10.30
C GLY A 209 -13.42 -21.49 10.25
N ARG A 210 -14.64 -22.03 10.40
CA ARG A 210 -14.91 -23.47 10.25
C ARG A 210 -14.63 -23.97 8.84
N ARG A 211 -14.99 -23.20 7.81
CA ARG A 211 -14.71 -23.56 6.41
C ARG A 211 -13.21 -23.53 6.09
N ALA A 212 -12.49 -22.52 6.57
CA ALA A 212 -11.05 -22.43 6.43
C ALA A 212 -10.33 -23.56 7.18
N GLY A 213 -10.77 -23.89 8.39
CA GLY A 213 -10.27 -25.03 9.17
C GLY A 213 -10.51 -26.36 8.45
N TRP A 214 -11.73 -26.57 7.93
CA TRP A 214 -12.05 -27.76 7.13
C TRP A 214 -11.18 -27.87 5.86
N LEU A 215 -10.96 -26.75 5.15
CA LEU A 215 -10.07 -26.72 3.98
C LEU A 215 -8.61 -27.00 4.35
N TYR A 216 -8.14 -26.46 5.48
CA TYR A 216 -6.80 -26.72 6.00
C TYR A 216 -6.63 -28.18 6.37
N GLU A 217 -7.61 -28.80 7.04
CA GLU A 217 -7.59 -30.23 7.35
C GLU A 217 -7.61 -31.11 6.08
N LEU A 218 -8.37 -30.72 5.05
CA LEU A 218 -8.37 -31.39 3.74
C LEU A 218 -6.98 -31.31 3.06
N TRP A 219 -6.31 -30.17 3.17
CA TRP A 219 -4.96 -29.98 2.65
C TRP A 219 -3.92 -30.76 3.47
N ALA A 220 -4.03 -30.72 4.80
CA ALA A 220 -3.14 -31.40 5.72
C ALA A 220 -3.25 -32.93 5.61
N SER A 221 -4.45 -33.46 5.43
CA SER A 221 -4.69 -34.89 5.21
C SER A 221 -4.10 -35.37 3.88
N ARG A 222 -4.17 -34.58 2.79
CA ARG A 222 -3.46 -34.88 1.53
C ARG A 222 -1.94 -34.90 1.69
N ARG A 223 -1.37 -34.09 2.57
CA ARG A 223 0.08 -34.05 2.83
C ARG A 223 0.53 -35.17 3.78
N ARG A 224 -0.32 -35.59 4.73
CA ARG A 224 -0.04 -36.65 5.70
C ARG A 224 -0.20 -38.07 5.11
N ASN A 225 -1.02 -38.24 4.07
CA ASN A 225 -1.22 -39.52 3.38
C ASN A 225 -0.32 -39.74 2.15
N ARG A 226 0.85 -39.09 2.05
CA ARG A 226 1.87 -39.58 1.09
C ARG A 226 2.36 -40.93 1.59
N PRO A 227 2.15 -42.05 0.86
CA PRO A 227 2.71 -43.33 1.27
C PRO A 227 4.23 -43.18 1.36
N ARG A 228 4.80 -43.59 2.51
CA ARG A 228 6.25 -43.76 2.65
C ARG A 228 6.65 -44.93 1.75
N ILE A 229 6.98 -44.63 0.49
CA ILE A 229 7.36 -45.63 -0.52
C ILE A 229 8.78 -46.20 -0.24
N PHE A 230 9.57 -45.62 0.66
CA PHE A 230 10.91 -46.10 0.97
C PHE A 230 11.11 -46.34 2.47
N ASP A 231 10.93 -47.60 2.87
CA ASP A 231 11.41 -48.11 4.15
C ASP A 231 12.83 -48.68 3.96
N VAL A 232 13.83 -47.83 4.22
CA VAL A 232 15.26 -48.11 3.98
C VAL A 232 15.77 -49.27 4.87
N ARG A 233 15.01 -49.68 5.89
CA ARG A 233 15.37 -50.82 6.74
C ARG A 233 15.38 -52.17 6.02
N ARG A 234 14.71 -52.30 4.88
CA ARG A 234 14.67 -53.57 4.12
C ARG A 234 15.88 -53.78 3.20
N ILE A 235 16.74 -52.77 3.03
CA ILE A 235 17.95 -52.85 2.18
C ILE A 235 19.15 -53.40 2.98
N ALA A 236 19.07 -53.46 4.32
CA ALA A 236 20.16 -53.92 5.18
C ALA A 236 20.33 -55.46 5.24
N GLU A 237 19.44 -56.24 4.60
CA GLU A 237 19.44 -57.71 4.66
C GLU A 237 19.99 -58.39 3.39
N PHE A 238 20.63 -57.65 2.47
CA PHE A 238 21.31 -58.28 1.34
C PHE A 238 22.67 -58.83 1.80
N PRO A 239 22.89 -60.16 1.80
CA PRO A 239 24.19 -60.74 2.14
C PRO A 239 25.12 -60.51 0.96
N PHE A 240 26.06 -59.58 1.09
CA PHE A 240 27.11 -59.38 0.11
C PHE A 240 28.24 -60.36 0.40
N GLU A 241 28.26 -61.51 -0.29
CA GLU A 241 29.39 -62.44 -0.26
C GLU A 241 30.61 -61.77 -0.90
N ARG A 242 31.51 -61.30 -0.03
CA ARG A 242 32.75 -60.66 -0.43
C ARG A 242 33.74 -61.78 -0.83
N ARG A 243 33.85 -62.06 -2.12
CA ARG A 243 34.92 -62.92 -2.65
C ARG A 243 36.26 -62.25 -2.38
N ALA A 244 37.09 -62.89 -1.57
CA ALA A 244 38.47 -62.46 -1.32
C ALA A 244 39.33 -62.81 -2.54
N GLU A 245 39.81 -61.79 -3.25
CA GLU A 245 40.97 -61.90 -4.12
C GLU A 245 42.17 -61.39 -3.32
N GLU A 246 43.15 -62.27 -3.11
CA GLU A 246 44.47 -61.94 -2.57
C GLU A 246 45.27 -61.16 -3.62
N PRO A 247 45.85 -60.00 -3.29
CA PRO A 247 46.86 -59.37 -4.14
C PRO A 247 48.26 -59.81 -3.69
N ASP A 248 48.95 -60.54 -4.58
CA ASP A 248 50.38 -60.79 -4.51
C ASP A 248 51.20 -59.51 -4.78
N GLU A 249 52.23 -59.39 -3.96
CA GLU A 249 53.55 -58.78 -4.18
C GLU A 249 53.68 -57.32 -4.68
N ALA A 250 54.00 -56.46 -3.70
CA ALA A 250 55.14 -55.54 -3.65
C ALA A 250 55.57 -54.76 -4.90
N GLU A 251 55.53 -53.42 -4.79
CA GLU A 251 56.73 -52.61 -5.03
C GLU A 251 56.68 -51.30 -4.22
N SER A 252 57.75 -51.07 -3.47
CA SER A 252 57.96 -49.99 -2.53
C SER A 252 58.46 -48.72 -3.21
N PHE A 253 57.94 -47.55 -2.84
CA PHE A 253 58.73 -46.31 -2.88
C PHE A 253 58.57 -45.54 -1.56
N ALA A 254 59.74 -45.20 -1.01
CA ALA A 254 60.00 -44.91 0.39
C ALA A 254 59.50 -43.53 0.84
N ALA A 255 58.94 -43.51 2.06
CA ALA A 255 58.78 -42.32 2.88
C ALA A 255 59.98 -42.21 3.83
N GLY A 256 60.83 -41.19 3.64
CA GLY A 256 61.76 -40.70 4.66
C GLY A 256 61.03 -39.65 5.49
N GLU A 257 60.76 -39.87 6.77
CA GLU A 257 61.65 -39.83 7.94
C GLU A 257 61.28 -38.58 8.76
N VAL A 258 60.57 -38.82 9.86
CA VAL A 258 60.14 -37.84 10.84
C VAL A 258 61.19 -37.81 11.95
N VAL A 259 61.77 -36.64 12.21
CA VAL A 259 62.57 -36.41 13.42
C VAL A 259 61.97 -35.24 14.20
N GLU A 260 61.68 -35.55 15.45
CA GLU A 260 61.17 -34.73 16.53
C GLU A 260 62.28 -33.83 17.13
N ALA A 261 61.96 -32.58 17.50
CA ALA A 261 62.81 -31.79 18.40
C ALA A 261 62.00 -30.76 19.21
N ALA A 262 62.31 -30.74 20.51
CA ALA A 262 61.67 -30.05 21.63
C ALA A 262 62.03 -28.52 21.73
N PRO A 263 61.49 -27.77 22.72
CA PRO A 263 61.23 -26.31 22.62
C PRO A 263 62.23 -25.39 23.37
N ALA A 264 62.29 -24.10 22.98
CA ALA A 264 62.58 -22.88 23.78
C ALA A 264 62.81 -21.64 22.86
N PRO A 265 62.85 -20.36 23.32
CA PRO A 265 62.15 -19.62 24.37
C PRO A 265 61.51 -18.28 23.87
N ALA A 266 61.07 -17.44 24.81
CA ALA A 266 60.30 -16.18 24.71
C ALA A 266 60.89 -15.03 23.82
N PRO A 267 60.11 -13.97 23.51
CA PRO A 267 60.36 -13.10 22.36
C PRO A 267 61.35 -11.96 22.66
N GLU A 268 62.36 -11.82 21.81
CA GLU A 268 63.24 -10.66 21.76
C GLU A 268 62.60 -9.56 20.89
N ARG A 269 62.47 -8.39 21.49
CA ARG A 269 61.76 -7.22 20.97
C ARG A 269 62.69 -6.43 20.05
N ASP A 270 62.79 -6.82 18.78
CA ASP A 270 63.49 -5.99 17.80
C ASP A 270 62.55 -5.03 17.07
N ARG A 271 62.98 -3.77 17.08
CA ARG A 271 62.31 -2.60 16.55
C ARG A 271 62.73 -2.47 15.10
N ARG A 272 61.79 -2.68 14.17
CA ARG A 272 61.63 -1.94 12.89
C ARG A 272 60.55 -2.64 12.06
N ARG A 273 59.30 -2.23 12.28
CA ARG A 273 58.23 -2.45 11.30
C ARG A 273 58.36 -1.33 10.27
N PRO A 274 58.60 -1.61 8.98
CA PRO A 274 58.40 -0.60 7.96
C PRO A 274 56.90 -0.29 7.88
N GLU A 275 56.55 0.99 7.96
CA GLU A 275 55.20 1.47 7.72
C GLU A 275 54.71 1.00 6.34
N PRO A 276 53.44 0.55 6.21
CA PRO A 276 52.89 0.23 4.91
C PRO A 276 52.72 1.54 4.13
N LYS A 277 53.42 1.66 2.99
CA LYS A 277 53.20 2.74 2.03
C LYS A 277 51.70 2.79 1.67
N PRO A 278 51.06 3.97 1.61
CA PRO A 278 49.69 4.07 1.17
C PRO A 278 49.58 3.53 -0.25
N GLY A 279 48.80 2.47 -0.44
CA GLY A 279 48.42 2.02 -1.78
C GLY A 279 47.62 3.10 -2.51
N PRO A 280 47.55 3.06 -3.85
CA PRO A 280 46.79 4.02 -4.62
C PRO A 280 45.32 4.01 -4.17
N ARG A 281 44.74 5.21 -4.01
CA ARG A 281 43.34 5.41 -3.62
C ARG A 281 42.42 4.72 -4.63
N LEU A 282 41.65 3.72 -4.19
CA LEU A 282 40.77 2.91 -5.06
C LEU A 282 39.54 3.68 -5.56
N VAL A 283 39.18 4.76 -4.86
CA VAL A 283 37.98 5.56 -5.11
C VAL A 283 38.38 6.97 -5.54
N GLU A 284 37.96 7.40 -6.73
CA GLU A 284 38.16 8.78 -7.15
C GLU A 284 37.14 9.71 -6.46
N PRO A 285 37.59 10.87 -5.92
CA PRO A 285 36.67 11.87 -5.42
C PRO A 285 35.79 12.39 -6.56
N ARG A 286 34.48 12.35 -6.34
CA ARG A 286 33.45 12.76 -7.29
C ARG A 286 33.73 14.17 -7.81
N GLN A 287 33.71 14.34 -9.14
CA GLN A 287 33.81 15.65 -9.78
C GLN A 287 32.75 16.61 -9.22
N THR A 288 33.22 17.76 -8.72
CA THR A 288 32.41 18.76 -8.03
C THR A 288 31.38 19.37 -8.97
N ARG A 289 30.22 19.71 -8.39
CA ARG A 289 29.03 20.28 -9.04
C ARG A 289 29.39 21.31 -10.12
N THR A 290 28.94 21.07 -11.35
CA THR A 290 29.01 22.03 -12.45
C THR A 290 28.26 23.30 -12.08
N ARG A 291 28.88 24.46 -12.32
CA ARG A 291 28.27 25.77 -12.03
C ARG A 291 27.02 25.96 -12.88
N PRO A 292 25.94 26.56 -12.34
CA PRO A 292 24.76 26.88 -13.13
C PRO A 292 25.13 27.75 -14.34
N GLY A 293 24.59 27.41 -15.51
CA GLY A 293 24.82 28.16 -16.73
C GLY A 293 24.22 29.57 -16.66
N ARG A 294 24.77 30.51 -17.43
CA ARG A 294 24.40 31.94 -17.43
C ARG A 294 22.88 32.20 -17.54
N ARG A 295 22.13 31.33 -18.24
CA ARG A 295 20.66 31.43 -18.40
C ARG A 295 19.86 31.10 -17.13
N ALA A 296 20.36 30.19 -16.28
CA ALA A 296 19.70 29.88 -15.01
C ALA A 296 19.80 31.06 -14.02
N ALA A 297 20.87 31.86 -14.10
CA ALA A 297 21.04 33.06 -13.30
C ALA A 297 20.13 34.23 -13.76
N THR A 298 19.78 34.29 -15.05
CA THR A 298 18.89 35.33 -15.60
C THR A 298 17.41 35.00 -15.40
N ALA A 299 17.05 33.74 -15.16
CA ALA A 299 15.66 33.30 -14.98
C ALA A 299 15.02 33.78 -13.68
N GLY A 300 15.79 34.07 -12.62
CA GLY A 300 15.26 34.46 -11.30
C GLY A 300 14.72 35.89 -11.19
N GLN A 301 14.68 36.65 -12.30
CA GLN A 301 14.07 37.97 -12.38
C GLN A 301 13.18 38.04 -13.62
N GLY A 302 12.00 37.43 -13.54
CA GLY A 302 10.96 37.57 -14.55
C GLY A 302 10.34 38.97 -14.50
N MET A 303 10.65 39.82 -15.48
CA MET A 303 9.86 41.04 -15.72
C MET A 303 8.52 40.61 -16.32
N LEU A 304 7.42 40.99 -15.66
CA LEU A 304 6.06 40.66 -16.07
C LEU A 304 5.67 41.54 -17.28
N ASP A 305 5.80 41.00 -18.49
CA ASP A 305 5.37 41.68 -19.70
C ASP A 305 3.89 41.36 -19.99
N LEU A 306 3.03 42.38 -19.89
CA LEU A 306 1.55 42.25 -19.96
C LEU A 306 0.98 42.68 -21.31
N LEU A 307 1.82 42.83 -22.35
CA LEU A 307 1.38 43.19 -23.68
C LEU A 307 1.07 41.95 -24.53
N PRO A 308 0.00 41.97 -25.35
CA PRO A 308 -0.34 40.84 -26.20
C PRO A 308 0.62 40.80 -27.39
N SER A 309 1.71 40.03 -27.27
CA SER A 309 2.58 39.69 -28.39
C SER A 309 2.11 38.40 -29.05
N THR A 310 1.93 38.44 -30.37
CA THR A 310 1.61 37.27 -31.22
C THR A 310 2.84 36.38 -31.49
N GLU A 311 3.95 36.68 -30.81
CA GLU A 311 5.25 36.06 -31.02
C GLU A 311 5.50 34.98 -29.97
N TYR A 312 6.04 33.83 -30.40
CA TYR A 312 6.25 32.69 -29.52
C TYR A 312 7.29 33.01 -28.44
N VAL A 313 6.89 32.92 -27.16
CA VAL A 313 7.76 33.13 -26.00
C VAL A 313 8.22 31.78 -25.44
N LEU A 314 9.54 31.62 -25.27
CA LEU A 314 10.13 30.42 -24.69
C LEU A 314 9.79 30.34 -23.18
N PRO A 315 9.26 29.21 -22.67
CA PRO A 315 8.94 29.06 -21.26
C PRO A 315 10.18 29.19 -20.34
N PRO A 316 10.06 29.87 -19.18
CA PRO A 316 11.15 29.99 -18.22
C PRO A 316 11.48 28.65 -17.55
N LEU A 317 12.75 28.49 -17.14
CA LEU A 317 13.25 27.26 -16.50
C LEU A 317 12.68 27.01 -15.09
N GLU A 318 12.00 27.99 -14.49
CA GLU A 318 11.34 27.89 -13.18
C GLU A 318 10.16 26.91 -13.18
N PHE A 319 9.62 26.58 -14.36
CA PHE A 319 8.59 25.55 -14.48
C PHE A 319 9.13 24.14 -14.23
N LEU A 320 10.45 23.96 -14.20
CA LEU A 320 11.08 22.71 -13.82
C LEU A 320 11.10 22.58 -12.30
N GLN A 321 10.73 21.40 -11.80
CA GLN A 321 10.85 21.08 -10.39
C GLN A 321 12.31 21.11 -9.96
N GLU A 322 12.62 21.80 -8.86
CA GLU A 322 13.94 21.77 -8.26
C GLU A 322 14.29 20.35 -7.82
N VAL A 323 15.55 19.93 -8.05
CA VAL A 323 16.03 18.62 -7.62
C VAL A 323 15.97 18.58 -6.09
N PRO A 324 15.22 17.64 -5.47
CA PRO A 324 15.07 17.58 -4.02
C PRO A 324 16.44 17.47 -3.33
N PRO A 325 16.69 18.23 -2.24
CA PRO A 325 17.97 18.22 -1.54
C PRO A 325 18.35 16.83 -0.99
N GLY A 326 17.37 15.92 -0.83
CA GLY A 326 17.51 14.57 -0.30
C GLY A 326 18.29 13.58 -1.18
N ASN A 327 18.39 13.78 -2.49
CA ASN A 327 19.24 12.91 -3.34
C ASN A 327 20.74 13.05 -3.02
N SER A 328 21.12 14.09 -2.26
CA SER A 328 22.49 14.27 -1.79
C SER A 328 22.84 13.38 -0.58
N ALA A 329 21.84 12.93 0.19
CA ALA A 329 22.05 12.08 1.37
C ALA A 329 22.29 10.61 0.97
N ALA A 330 21.56 10.10 -0.03
CA ALA A 330 21.86 8.83 -0.69
C ALA A 330 23.24 8.82 -1.39
N GLN A 331 23.80 10.00 -1.66
CA GLN A 331 25.09 10.20 -2.33
C GLN A 331 26.30 10.29 -1.39
N ARG A 332 26.11 10.22 -0.07
CA ARG A 332 27.22 10.03 0.88
C ARG A 332 27.51 8.53 1.05
N ILE A 333 27.80 7.85 -0.05
CA ILE A 333 28.30 6.48 0.02
C ILE A 333 29.70 6.57 0.62
N ASN A 334 29.91 5.87 1.74
CA ASN A 334 31.18 5.87 2.47
C ASN A 334 32.26 5.16 1.63
N GLU A 335 33.46 5.75 1.52
CA GLU A 335 34.61 5.18 0.79
C GLU A 335 34.91 3.76 1.26
N GLU A 336 34.85 3.53 2.58
CA GLU A 336 35.04 2.22 3.20
C GLU A 336 34.00 1.16 2.76
N SER A 337 32.76 1.59 2.47
CA SER A 337 31.71 0.67 2.01
C SER A 337 31.93 0.26 0.54
N LEU A 338 32.47 1.16 -0.28
CA LEU A 338 32.79 0.86 -1.68
C LEU A 338 33.98 -0.10 -1.78
N GLU A 339 34.98 0.05 -0.91
CA GLU A 339 36.12 -0.88 -0.83
C GLU A 339 35.70 -2.28 -0.35
N LYS A 340 34.82 -2.37 0.65
CA LYS A 340 34.26 -3.66 1.10
C LYS A 340 33.49 -4.35 -0.02
N ASN A 341 32.66 -3.59 -0.75
CA ASN A 341 31.91 -4.11 -1.88
C ASN A 341 32.83 -4.54 -3.02
N ALA A 342 33.93 -3.82 -3.28
CA ALA A 342 34.92 -4.23 -4.28
C ALA A 342 35.55 -5.60 -3.93
N ARG A 343 35.99 -5.79 -2.68
CA ARG A 343 36.56 -7.09 -2.22
C ARG A 343 35.54 -8.24 -2.30
N LEU A 344 34.28 -7.94 -2.02
CA LEU A 344 33.20 -8.92 -2.16
C LEU A 344 33.03 -9.33 -3.63
N LEU A 345 33.04 -8.37 -4.56
CA LEU A 345 32.95 -8.65 -5.99
C LEU A 345 34.14 -9.47 -6.49
N GLU A 346 35.37 -9.22 -6.01
CA GLU A 346 36.54 -10.05 -6.32
C GLU A 346 36.37 -11.50 -5.87
N THR A 347 35.80 -11.70 -4.68
CA THR A 347 35.53 -13.04 -4.12
C THR A 347 34.49 -13.78 -4.97
N VAL A 348 33.37 -13.10 -5.31
CA VAL A 348 32.30 -13.70 -6.12
C VAL A 348 32.81 -14.03 -7.53
N LEU A 349 33.58 -13.15 -8.16
CA LEU A 349 34.17 -13.42 -9.48
C LEU A 349 35.13 -14.62 -9.44
N ALA A 350 35.90 -14.76 -8.36
CA ALA A 350 36.80 -15.91 -8.17
C ALA A 350 36.03 -17.25 -8.07
N ASP A 351 34.87 -17.26 -7.40
CA ASP A 351 34.02 -18.45 -7.30
C ASP A 351 33.47 -18.90 -8.67
N PHE A 352 33.23 -17.96 -9.59
CA PHE A 352 32.84 -18.24 -10.98
C PHE A 352 34.03 -18.52 -11.92
N GLY A 353 35.25 -18.61 -11.38
CA GLY A 353 36.46 -18.90 -12.15
C GLY A 353 36.97 -17.72 -12.99
N VAL A 354 36.51 -16.50 -12.68
CA VAL A 354 37.00 -15.24 -13.25
C VAL A 354 37.97 -14.62 -12.25
N LYS A 355 39.27 -14.78 -12.48
CA LYS A 355 40.30 -14.17 -11.62
C LYS A 355 40.62 -12.76 -12.13
N GLY A 356 40.60 -11.77 -11.26
CA GLY A 356 40.94 -10.38 -11.58
C GLY A 356 40.89 -9.48 -10.35
N GLN A 357 41.38 -8.26 -10.48
CA GLN A 357 41.40 -7.26 -9.40
C GLN A 357 40.60 -6.02 -9.81
N ILE A 358 39.90 -5.41 -8.87
CA ILE A 358 39.17 -4.16 -9.10
C ILE A 358 40.13 -2.99 -8.89
N VAL A 359 40.45 -2.28 -9.96
CA VAL A 359 41.44 -1.19 -9.95
C VAL A 359 40.80 0.13 -9.52
N LYS A 360 39.53 0.34 -9.89
CA LYS A 360 38.88 1.64 -9.73
C LYS A 360 37.38 1.56 -9.51
N VAL A 361 36.86 2.42 -8.64
CA VAL A 361 35.41 2.53 -8.38
C VAL A 361 34.93 3.95 -8.68
N ARG A 362 33.92 4.06 -9.54
CA ARG A 362 33.28 5.33 -9.93
C ARG A 362 31.78 5.31 -9.58
N PRO A 363 31.37 5.94 -8.46
CA PRO A 363 29.96 6.00 -8.08
C PRO A 363 29.19 6.97 -9.00
N GLY A 364 28.15 6.46 -9.67
CA GLY A 364 27.22 7.24 -10.48
C GLY A 364 25.89 7.51 -9.76
N PRO A 365 24.96 8.27 -10.39
CA PRO A 365 23.67 8.61 -9.78
C PRO A 365 22.74 7.42 -9.52
N VAL A 366 22.80 6.39 -10.38
CA VAL A 366 21.95 5.19 -10.31
C VAL A 366 22.79 3.92 -10.16
N VAL A 367 23.97 3.88 -10.77
CA VAL A 367 24.87 2.72 -10.78
C VAL A 367 26.29 3.11 -10.41
N THR A 368 27.02 2.19 -9.78
CA THR A 368 28.46 2.34 -9.49
C THR A 368 29.25 1.51 -10.50
N LEU A 369 30.14 2.15 -11.24
CA LEU A 369 31.03 1.46 -12.19
C LEU A 369 32.28 0.95 -11.45
N TYR A 370 32.53 -0.35 -11.55
CA TYR A 370 33.74 -1.00 -11.04
C TYR A 370 34.62 -1.40 -12.23
N GLU A 371 35.84 -0.88 -12.30
CA GLU A 371 36.80 -1.22 -13.36
C GLU A 371 37.60 -2.47 -12.95
N LEU A 372 37.36 -3.59 -13.64
CA LEU A 372 38.00 -4.88 -13.39
C LEU A 372 39.18 -5.09 -14.35
N GLU A 373 40.34 -5.43 -13.81
CA GLU A 373 41.50 -5.92 -14.55
C GLU A 373 41.58 -7.46 -14.43
N PRO A 374 41.22 -8.20 -15.49
CA PRO A 374 41.23 -9.67 -15.44
C PRO A 374 42.66 -10.22 -15.50
N ALA A 375 42.89 -11.35 -14.84
CA ALA A 375 44.16 -12.06 -14.90
C ALA A 375 44.45 -12.55 -16.34
N PRO A 376 45.73 -12.62 -16.75
CA PRO A 376 46.13 -13.08 -18.08
C PRO A 376 45.49 -14.43 -18.43
N GLY A 377 44.83 -14.51 -19.60
CA GLY A 377 44.16 -15.71 -20.09
C GLY A 377 42.64 -15.78 -19.83
N THR A 378 42.04 -14.81 -19.13
CA THR A 378 40.58 -14.73 -18.95
C THR A 378 39.93 -13.98 -20.11
N LYS A 379 38.96 -14.60 -20.81
CA LYS A 379 38.21 -13.96 -21.90
C LYS A 379 37.17 -12.99 -21.35
N THR A 380 37.06 -11.80 -21.92
CA THR A 380 36.04 -10.79 -21.55
C THR A 380 34.61 -11.31 -21.67
N SER A 381 34.34 -12.24 -22.58
CA SER A 381 33.02 -12.86 -22.75
C SER A 381 32.57 -13.75 -21.59
N ARG A 382 33.46 -14.03 -20.64
CA ARG A 382 33.18 -14.88 -19.47
C ARG A 382 32.67 -14.08 -18.27
N VAL A 383 32.91 -12.78 -18.28
CA VAL A 383 32.48 -11.79 -17.27
C VAL A 383 31.18 -11.17 -17.74
#